data_AF-A0A355QDU3-F1
#
_entry.id   AF-A0A355QDU3-F1
#
_cell.length_a   1.000
_cell.length_b   1.000
_cell.length_c   1.000
_cell.angle_alpha   90.00
_cell.angle_beta   90.00
_cell.angle_gamma   90.00
#
_symmetry.space_group_name_H-M   'P 1'
#
loop_
_entity.id
_entity.type
_entity.pdbx_description
1 polymer ?
#
loop_
_entity_poly.entity_id
_entity_poly.type
_entity_poly.pdbx_seq_one_letter_code
_entity_poly.pdbx_strand_id
1 'polypeptide(L)' 'RLEPEGVEEVILATNPNIEGEATAMYLARLLAPLGMDVTRIASGLPVGGDLEYADELTLGRALEGRRRLDGG' A
#
# COMPACT_ATOMS: atom_id res chain seq x y z
N ARG A 1 2.91 -15.82 -10.84
CA ARG A 1 2.68 -16.17 -12.26
C ARG A 1 2.04 -14.96 -12.88
N LEU A 2 2.64 -14.37 -13.92
CA LEU A 2 2.14 -13.13 -14.55
C LEU A 2 1.91 -13.34 -16.05
N GLU A 3 2.84 -14.03 -16.69
CA GLU A 3 2.82 -14.30 -18.12
C GLU A 3 1.78 -15.33 -18.65
N PRO A 4 1.02 -16.12 -17.84
CA PRO A 4 -0.04 -16.99 -18.40
C PRO A 4 -1.46 -16.41 -18.40
N GLU A 5 -1.75 -15.27 -17.75
CA GLU A 5 -3.11 -14.99 -17.26
C GLU A 5 -3.70 -13.63 -17.66
N GLY A 6 -3.00 -12.80 -18.45
CA GLY A 6 -3.51 -11.48 -18.84
C GLY A 6 -3.74 -10.55 -17.64
N VAL A 7 -2.82 -10.60 -16.67
CA VAL A 7 -2.92 -9.84 -15.42
C VAL A 7 -2.80 -8.34 -15.69
N GLU A 8 -3.84 -7.59 -15.33
CA GLU A 8 -3.90 -6.13 -15.49
C GLU A 8 -3.34 -5.39 -14.26
N GLU A 9 -3.53 -5.95 -13.05
CA GLU A 9 -3.09 -5.37 -11.79
C GLU A 9 -2.41 -6.38 -10.87
N VAL A 10 -1.33 -5.95 -10.20
CA VAL A 10 -0.69 -6.66 -9.09
C VAL A 10 -0.84 -5.84 -7.81
N ILE A 11 -1.63 -6.36 -6.86
CA ILE A 11 -1.79 -5.77 -5.53
C ILE A 11 -0.74 -6.34 -4.58
N LEU A 12 0.16 -5.49 -4.10
CA LEU A 12 1.17 -5.85 -3.11
C LEU A 12 0.54 -5.84 -1.71
N ALA A 13 0.45 -7.02 -1.10
CA ALA A 13 -0.08 -7.23 0.25
C ALA A 13 1.00 -7.79 1.21
N THR A 14 2.25 -7.36 1.04
CA THR A 14 3.32 -7.68 1.99
C THR A 14 3.05 -7.02 3.34
N ASN A 15 3.62 -7.59 4.40
CA ASN A 15 3.47 -7.06 5.76
C ASN A 15 3.80 -5.55 5.83
N PRO A 16 3.07 -4.75 6.61
CA PRO A 16 3.30 -3.30 6.73
C PRO A 16 4.46 -2.98 7.68
N ASN A 17 5.58 -3.70 7.56
CA ASN A 17 6.83 -3.46 8.29
C ASN A 17 7.96 -3.06 7.32
N ILE A 18 9.15 -2.79 7.84
CA ILE A 18 10.29 -2.29 7.04
C ILE A 18 10.67 -3.28 5.94
N GLU A 19 10.73 -4.57 6.25
CA GLU A 19 11.11 -5.62 5.31
C GLU A 19 10.05 -5.80 4.21
N GLY A 20 8.77 -5.76 4.59
CA GLY A 20 7.66 -5.82 3.64
C GLY A 20 7.59 -4.58 2.76
N GLU A 21 7.95 -3.40 3.28
CA GLU A 21 8.11 -2.17 2.51
C GLU A 21 9.21 -2.29 1.45
N ALA A 22 10.40 -2.72 1.88
CA ALA A 22 11.51 -2.93 0.97
C ALA A 22 11.17 -3.95 -0.12
N THR A 23 10.49 -5.04 0.25
CA THR A 23 10.05 -6.07 -0.69
C THR A 23 9.03 -5.54 -1.68
N ALA A 24 8.03 -4.79 -1.24
CA ALA A 24 7.03 -4.22 -2.13
C ALA A 24 7.64 -3.21 -3.11
N MET A 25 8.52 -2.33 -2.63
CA MET A 25 9.23 -1.36 -3.46
C MET A 25 10.13 -2.04 -4.50
N TYR A 26 10.77 -3.15 -4.11
CA TYR A 26 11.57 -3.95 -5.02
C TYR A 26 10.69 -4.58 -6.12
N LEU A 27 9.57 -5.20 -5.75
CA LEU A 27 8.63 -5.80 -6.71
C LEU A 27 8.03 -4.75 -7.65
N ALA A 28 7.63 -3.59 -7.14
CA ALA A 28 7.09 -2.50 -7.96
C ALA A 28 8.08 -2.07 -9.06
N ARG A 29 9.38 -1.95 -8.72
CA ARG A 29 10.43 -1.62 -9.71
C ARG A 29 10.65 -2.73 -10.73
N LEU A 30 10.57 -3.99 -10.31
CA LEU A 30 10.74 -5.14 -11.18
C LEU A 30 9.58 -5.28 -12.18
N LEU A 31 8.36 -4.95 -11.75
CA LEU A 31 7.14 -5.09 -12.53
C LEU A 31 6.82 -3.88 -13.42
N ALA A 32 7.35 -2.69 -13.10
CA ALA A 32 7.13 -1.46 -13.88
C ALA A 32 7.36 -1.60 -15.41
N PRO A 33 8.40 -2.31 -15.90
CA PRO A 33 8.62 -2.48 -17.33
C PRO A 33 7.56 -3.32 -18.05
N LEU A 34 6.77 -4.10 -17.31
CA LEU A 34 5.73 -4.98 -17.88
C LEU A 34 4.45 -4.21 -18.23
N GLY A 35 4.34 -2.93 -17.84
CA GLY A 35 3.21 -2.07 -18.19
C GLY A 35 1.90 -2.42 -17.47
N MET A 36 1.96 -3.22 -16.40
CA MET A 36 0.81 -3.54 -15.54
C MET A 36 0.70 -2.54 -14.38
N ASP A 37 -0.51 -2.36 -13.87
CA ASP A 37 -0.72 -1.55 -12.67
C ASP A 37 -0.19 -2.30 -11.45
N VAL A 38 0.64 -1.63 -10.66
CA VAL A 38 1.16 -2.18 -9.41
C VAL A 38 0.73 -1.27 -8.29
N THR A 39 -0.16 -1.78 -7.44
CA THR A 39 -0.74 -1.03 -6.34
C THR A 39 -0.39 -1.70 -5.01
N ARG A 40 -0.64 -1.00 -3.91
CA ARG A 40 -0.40 -1.50 -2.58
C ARG A 40 -1.62 -1.26 -1.71
N ILE A 41 -1.92 -2.22 -0.84
CA ILE A 41 -2.95 -2.05 0.18
C ILE A 41 -2.65 -0.82 1.04
N ALA A 42 -3.69 -0.06 1.37
CA ALA A 42 -3.54 1.12 2.21
C ALA A 42 -2.97 0.74 3.59
N SER A 43 -2.22 1.67 4.18
CA SER A 43 -1.70 1.55 5.54
C SER A 43 -2.01 2.81 6.33
N GLY A 44 -2.24 2.67 7.63
CA GLY A 44 -2.67 3.76 8.49
C GLY A 44 -3.59 3.26 9.60
N LEU A 45 -4.38 4.16 10.15
CA LEU A 45 -5.29 3.88 11.26
C LEU A 45 -6.37 2.86 10.88
N PRO A 46 -6.63 1.83 11.72
CA PRO A 46 -7.74 0.92 11.52
C PRO A 46 -9.08 1.62 11.76
N VAL A 47 -10.12 1.20 11.04
CA VAL A 47 -11.48 1.68 11.27
C VAL A 47 -11.92 1.29 12.69
N GLY A 48 -12.44 2.25 13.44
CA GLY A 48 -12.92 2.05 14.81
C GLY A 48 -11.83 2.00 15.88
N GLY A 49 -10.56 2.23 15.53
CA GLY A 49 -9.49 2.44 16.51
C GLY A 49 -9.44 3.89 17.00
N ASP A 50 -9.12 4.09 18.28
CA ASP A 50 -8.93 5.44 18.82
C ASP A 50 -7.52 5.96 18.52
N LEU A 51 -7.45 7.25 18.20
CA LEU A 51 -6.20 7.95 17.87
C LEU A 51 -5.18 7.89 19.02
N GLU A 52 -5.67 7.89 20.26
CA GLU A 52 -4.83 7.90 21.47
C GLU A 52 -4.00 6.63 21.67
N TYR A 53 -4.41 5.51 21.07
CA TYR A 53 -3.70 4.23 21.15
C TYR A 53 -2.86 3.93 19.90
N ALA A 54 -2.86 4.83 18.91
CA ALA A 54 -2.10 4.62 17.68
C ALA A 54 -0.63 4.97 17.87
N ASP A 55 0.25 4.11 17.37
CA ASP A 55 1.68 4.37 17.34
C ASP A 55 2.06 5.43 16.29
N GLU A 56 3.22 6.05 16.46
CA GLU A 56 3.71 7.14 15.60
C GLU A 56 3.85 6.73 14.13
N LEU A 57 4.21 5.48 13.85
CA LEU A 57 4.37 5.00 12.48
C LEU A 57 3.00 4.86 11.79
N THR A 58 2.01 4.32 12.49
CA THR A 58 0.62 4.22 12.02
C THR A 58 0.04 5.61 11.76
N LEU A 59 0.27 6.56 12.67
CA LEU A 59 -0.16 7.95 12.52
C LEU A 59 0.52 8.63 11.31
N GLY A 60 1.84 8.45 11.17
CA GLY A 60 2.59 8.98 10.04
C GLY A 60 2.02 8.50 8.70
N ARG A 61 1.76 7.19 8.57
CA ARG A 61 1.15 6.60 7.38
C ARG A 61 -0.25 7.12 7.10
N ALA A 62 -1.08 7.26 8.13
CA ALA A 62 -2.43 7.81 7.99
C ALA A 62 -2.40 9.28 7.51
N LEU A 63 -1.44 10.07 7.99
CA LEU A 63 -1.26 11.47 7.59
C LEU A 63 -0.71 11.60 6.17
N GLU A 64 0.25 10.76 5.78
CA GLU A 64 0.78 10.70 4.40
C GLU A 64 -0.30 10.28 3.41
N GLY A 65 -1.08 9.25 3.75
CA GLY A 65 -2.18 8.73 2.94
C GLY A 65 -3.49 9.52 3.04
N ARG A 66 -3.50 10.69 3.71
CA ARG A 66 -4.73 11.48 3.88
C ARG A 66 -5.27 11.91 2.52
N ARG A 67 -6.58 11.75 2.34
CA ARG A 67 -7.26 12.15 1.11
C ARG A 67 -8.12 13.37 1.38
N ARG A 68 -8.22 14.25 0.38
CA ARG A 68 -9.17 15.36 0.40
C ARG A 68 -10.57 14.77 0.39
N LEU A 69 -11.44 15.26 1.26
CA LEU A 69 -12.86 14.97 1.18
C LEU A 69 -13.48 16.00 0.24
N ASP A 70 -13.74 15.58 -0.99
CA ASP A 70 -14.62 16.31 -1.88
C ASP A 70 -16.04 15.87 -1.50
N GLY A 71 -16.66 16.64 -0.60
CA GLY A 71 -18.05 16.45 -0.24
C GLY A 71 -18.89 16.61 -1.50
N GLY A 72 -19.50 15.52 -1.96
CA GLY A 72 -20.60 15.61 -2.92
C GLY A 72 -21.71 16.51 -2.39
#